data_AF-A3BAZ5-F1
#
_entry.id   AF-A3BAZ5-F1
#
_cell.length_a   1.000
_cell.length_b   1.000
_cell.length_c   1.000
_cell.angle_alpha   90.00
_cell.angle_beta   90.00
_cell.angle_gamma   90.00
#
_symmetry.space_group_name_H-M   'P 1'
#
loop_
_entity.id
_entity.type
_entity.pdbx_description
1 polymer ?
#
loop_
_entity_poly.entity_id
_entity_poly.type
_entity_poly.pdbx_seq_one_letter_code
_entity_poly.pdbx_strand_id
1 'polypeptide(L)'
;MLLRSPARSSPHLRSLLRARGFISSASPSAATAAEGDDGKIVASVLFERLPVVIPKIHPVVYAFQEFSYSQIYPCPLSVLRVEWLPRARENIRLDYVPAPGITDADKTNDRKSLQRALDNRLYLLLYGKAYGAPDDKPVWHFPEKVYDNEDTLRLCAESALKSVLGGLNNTYFVGNAPMAHMVVDQKEDSSISSFKRFFFKSQVVGATKYDIGKCQDHVWVTKDELLEYFPEHKAFFNKMIIHIR
;
A
#
# COMPACT_ATOMS: atom_id res chain seq x y z
N MET A 1 27.31 46.06 -66.49
CA MET A 1 26.09 45.22 -66.55
C MET A 1 26.39 43.87 -65.94
N LEU A 2 26.03 43.68 -64.66
CA LEU A 2 25.92 42.40 -63.95
C LEU A 2 24.87 42.59 -62.85
N LEU A 3 24.09 41.53 -62.62
CA LEU A 3 22.76 41.45 -62.00
C LEU A 3 22.71 41.49 -60.46
N ARG A 4 21.52 41.89 -59.93
CA ARG A 4 20.75 41.35 -58.77
C ARG A 4 21.39 41.45 -57.36
N SER A 5 20.72 41.71 -56.22
CA SER A 5 19.33 41.62 -55.74
C SER A 5 19.17 42.45 -54.44
N PRO A 6 17.92 42.76 -53.99
CA PRO A 6 17.65 43.44 -52.72
C PRO A 6 17.40 42.49 -51.52
N ALA A 7 17.66 43.05 -50.33
CA ALA A 7 17.13 42.80 -48.98
C ALA A 7 16.77 41.35 -48.54
N ARG A 8 17.54 40.84 -47.57
CA ARG A 8 17.23 39.65 -46.76
C ARG A 8 16.03 39.94 -45.84
N SER A 9 15.04 39.05 -45.90
CA SER A 9 13.95 38.92 -44.94
C SER A 9 14.41 38.25 -43.64
N SER A 10 13.91 38.75 -42.52
CA SER A 10 14.15 38.25 -41.15
C SER A 10 13.49 36.88 -40.94
N PRO A 11 14.12 35.93 -40.21
CA PRO A 11 13.48 34.67 -39.88
C PRO A 11 12.47 34.84 -38.73
N HIS A 12 11.21 34.52 -39.00
CA HIS A 12 10.17 34.35 -37.99
C HIS A 12 10.50 33.16 -37.07
N LEU A 13 10.73 33.46 -35.78
CA LEU A 13 10.67 32.49 -34.69
C LEU A 13 9.26 31.90 -34.59
N ARG A 14 9.06 30.69 -35.13
CA ARG A 14 7.84 29.90 -34.91
C ARG A 14 7.92 29.26 -33.52
N SER A 15 7.04 29.69 -32.63
CA SER A 15 6.80 29.09 -31.33
C SER A 15 6.28 27.66 -31.50
N LEU A 16 7.03 26.68 -30.97
CA LEU A 16 6.56 25.30 -30.83
C LEU A 16 5.72 25.18 -29.55
N LEU A 17 4.50 25.73 -29.57
CA LEU A 17 3.47 25.35 -28.60
C LEU A 17 2.76 24.10 -29.13
N ARG A 18 3.33 22.93 -28.84
CA ARG A 18 2.64 21.66 -29.04
C ARG A 18 1.59 21.53 -27.95
N ALA A 19 0.34 21.82 -28.29
CA ALA A 19 -0.81 21.48 -27.45
C ALA A 19 -0.76 19.98 -27.16
N ARG A 20 -0.63 19.60 -25.88
CA ARG A 20 -0.87 18.22 -25.44
C ARG A 20 -2.36 17.96 -25.64
N GLY A 21 -2.69 17.36 -26.79
CA GLY A 21 -4.01 16.80 -27.01
C GLY A 21 -4.27 15.72 -25.96
N PHE A 22 -5.41 15.83 -25.27
CA PHE A 22 -5.97 14.76 -24.49
C PHE A 22 -6.18 13.55 -25.42
N ILE A 23 -5.44 12.47 -25.18
CA ILE A 23 -5.70 11.20 -25.84
C ILE A 23 -6.94 10.64 -25.16
N SER A 24 -8.09 10.63 -25.87
CA SER A 24 -9.23 9.84 -25.41
C SER A 24 -8.80 8.38 -25.48
N SER A 25 -8.65 7.74 -24.34
CA SER A 25 -8.48 6.29 -24.28
C SER A 25 -9.70 5.65 -24.92
N ALA A 26 -9.52 5.02 -26.07
CA ALA A 26 -10.49 4.07 -26.59
C ALA A 26 -10.69 2.99 -25.52
N SER A 27 -11.93 2.76 -25.12
CA SER A 27 -12.28 1.64 -24.25
C SER A 27 -11.79 0.35 -24.92
N PRO A 28 -10.97 -0.48 -24.27
CA PRO A 28 -10.73 -1.81 -24.81
C PRO A 28 -12.08 -2.54 -24.80
N SER A 29 -12.43 -3.18 -25.92
CA SER A 29 -13.54 -4.12 -25.96
C SER A 29 -13.25 -5.22 -24.93
N ALA A 30 -14.21 -5.48 -24.04
CA ALA A 30 -14.16 -6.61 -23.13
C ALA A 30 -13.95 -7.90 -23.94
N ALA A 31 -12.72 -8.38 -23.98
CA ALA A 31 -12.43 -9.71 -24.46
C ALA A 31 -12.87 -10.64 -23.35
N THR A 32 -14.03 -11.28 -23.52
CA THR A 32 -14.41 -12.45 -22.72
C THR A 32 -13.29 -13.48 -22.88
N ALA A 33 -12.43 -13.59 -21.86
CA ALA A 33 -11.41 -14.61 -21.80
C ALA A 33 -12.14 -15.96 -21.79
N ALA A 34 -11.98 -16.72 -22.87
CA ALA A 34 -12.50 -18.07 -22.96
C ALA A 34 -11.94 -18.89 -21.79
N GLU A 35 -12.83 -19.59 -21.09
CA GLU A 35 -12.54 -20.51 -20.00
C GLU A 35 -11.63 -21.63 -20.55
N GLY A 36 -10.33 -21.44 -20.43
CA GLY A 36 -9.36 -22.51 -20.67
C GLY A 36 -9.48 -23.56 -19.58
N ASP A 37 -9.09 -24.80 -19.87
CA ASP A 37 -9.09 -25.97 -18.98
C ASP A 37 -8.20 -25.80 -17.72
N ASP A 38 -7.61 -24.62 -17.54
CA ASP A 38 -6.90 -24.16 -16.36
C ASP A 38 -7.92 -23.69 -15.30
N GLY A 39 -8.04 -24.42 -14.19
CA GLY A 39 -9.01 -24.14 -13.13
C GLY A 39 -9.08 -22.68 -12.62
N LYS A 40 -10.17 -22.37 -11.89
CA LYS A 40 -10.63 -20.99 -11.67
C LYS A 40 -9.54 -20.04 -11.14
N ILE A 41 -9.63 -18.77 -11.53
CA ILE A 41 -8.71 -17.74 -11.10
C ILE A 41 -9.36 -16.90 -10.00
N VAL A 42 -8.62 -16.62 -8.93
CA VAL A 42 -9.08 -15.79 -7.81
C VAL A 42 -8.12 -14.63 -7.63
N ALA A 43 -8.65 -13.40 -7.63
CA ALA A 43 -7.90 -12.20 -7.30
C ALA A 43 -8.07 -11.90 -5.80
N SER A 44 -6.96 -11.89 -5.06
CA SER A 44 -6.90 -11.61 -3.63
C SER A 44 -6.10 -10.33 -3.37
N VAL A 45 -6.52 -9.53 -2.40
CA VAL A 45 -5.91 -8.22 -2.11
C VAL A 45 -5.26 -8.23 -0.74
N LEU A 46 -3.94 -8.04 -0.73
CA LEU A 46 -3.19 -7.69 0.47
C LEU A 46 -3.34 -6.18 0.72
N PHE A 47 -4.30 -5.81 1.55
CA PHE A 47 -4.51 -4.43 1.94
C PHE A 47 -3.68 -4.10 3.19
N GLU A 48 -2.67 -3.23 3.03
CA GLU A 48 -1.71 -2.90 4.07
C GLU A 48 -1.78 -1.42 4.49
N ARG A 49 -1.53 -1.17 5.77
CA ARG A 49 -1.23 0.17 6.30
C ARG A 49 0.27 0.27 6.56
N LEU A 50 0.92 1.25 5.95
CA LEU A 50 2.36 1.50 6.10
C LEU A 50 2.69 2.09 7.47
N PRO A 51 3.92 1.89 8.00
CA PRO A 51 4.38 2.52 9.23
C PRO A 51 4.19 4.04 9.21
N VAL A 52 3.62 4.58 10.29
CA VAL A 52 3.42 6.02 10.49
C VAL A 52 4.54 6.59 11.34
N VAL A 53 5.08 5.79 12.26
CA VAL A 53 6.21 6.16 13.12
C VAL A 53 7.41 5.30 12.74
N ILE A 54 8.61 5.88 12.86
CA ILE A 54 9.86 5.15 12.64
C ILE A 54 10.03 4.13 13.79
N PRO A 55 10.35 2.86 13.49
CA PRO A 55 10.56 1.85 14.52
C PRO A 55 11.71 2.26 15.47
N LYS A 56 11.63 1.79 16.72
CA LYS A 56 12.64 2.09 17.73
C LYS A 56 13.99 1.49 17.32
N ILE A 57 15.00 2.36 17.27
CA ILE A 57 16.38 1.98 16.97
C ILE A 57 16.94 1.18 18.15
N HIS A 58 17.75 0.15 17.86
CA HIS A 58 18.43 -0.63 18.89
C HIS A 58 19.40 0.27 19.71
N PRO A 59 19.48 0.14 21.04
CA PRO A 59 20.27 1.04 21.89
C PRO A 59 21.76 1.13 21.51
N VAL A 60 22.35 0.05 21.00
CA VAL A 60 23.75 0.07 20.51
C VAL A 60 23.90 0.94 19.26
N VAL A 61 22.95 0.87 18.32
CA VAL A 61 22.97 1.69 17.10
C VAL A 61 22.78 3.16 17.47
N TYR A 62 21.87 3.44 18.40
CA TYR A 62 21.67 4.77 18.95
C TYR A 62 22.93 5.34 19.61
N ALA A 63 23.58 4.57 20.50
CA ALA A 63 24.82 4.98 21.17
C ALA A 63 25.96 5.26 20.17
N PHE A 64 26.08 4.43 19.13
CA PHE A 64 27.06 4.64 18.07
C PHE A 64 26.77 5.90 17.24
N GLN A 65 25.49 6.16 16.93
CA GLN A 65 25.08 7.38 16.23
C GLN A 65 25.45 8.62 17.04
N GLU A 66 25.07 8.68 18.31
CA GLU A 66 25.42 9.80 19.22
C GLU A 66 26.93 10.03 19.29
N PHE A 67 27.70 8.95 19.45
CA PHE A 67 29.16 9.00 19.42
C PHE A 67 29.70 9.56 18.10
N SER A 68 29.23 9.04 16.97
CA SER A 68 29.62 9.49 15.62
C SER A 68 29.28 10.98 15.41
N TYR A 69 28.08 11.42 15.79
CA TYR A 69 27.67 12.82 15.72
C TYR A 69 28.63 13.73 16.49
N SER A 70 29.01 13.34 17.71
CA SER A 70 29.94 14.11 18.55
C SER A 70 31.34 14.25 17.93
N GLN A 71 31.81 13.26 17.17
CA GLN A 71 33.11 13.30 16.51
C GLN A 71 33.09 14.07 15.19
N ILE A 72 32.02 13.93 14.39
CA ILE A 72 31.91 14.55 13.07
C ILE A 72 31.64 16.05 13.17
N TYR A 73 30.90 16.49 14.19
CA TYR A 73 30.54 17.88 14.39
C TYR A 73 31.14 18.44 15.69
N PRO A 74 32.47 18.63 15.77
CA PRO A 74 33.11 19.30 16.90
C PRO A 74 32.83 20.82 16.92
N CYS A 75 31.82 21.29 16.16
CA CYS A 75 31.52 22.70 15.98
C CYS A 75 31.25 23.38 17.32
N PRO A 76 32.03 24.41 17.67
CA PRO A 76 31.75 25.18 18.86
C PRO A 76 30.51 26.03 18.58
N LEU A 77 29.43 25.72 19.30
CA LEU A 77 28.18 26.49 19.34
C LEU A 77 28.38 28.00 19.64
N SER A 78 29.59 28.42 20.02
CA SER A 78 30.00 29.80 20.25
C SER A 78 30.30 30.60 18.98
N VAL A 79 30.68 29.97 17.85
CA VAL A 79 31.08 30.69 16.62
C VAL A 79 29.88 31.07 15.73
N LEU A 80 28.76 30.35 15.86
CA LEU A 80 27.57 30.50 15.00
C LEU A 80 26.35 31.14 15.69
N ARG A 81 26.47 31.63 16.93
CA ARG A 81 25.41 32.42 17.57
C ARG A 81 25.42 33.83 16.99
N VAL A 82 25.05 33.95 15.72
CA VAL A 82 24.80 35.22 15.06
C VAL A 82 23.47 35.73 15.57
N GLU A 83 23.47 36.90 16.22
CA GLU A 83 22.31 37.60 16.80
C GLU A 83 21.21 37.98 15.80
N TRP A 84 21.36 37.60 14.52
CA TRP A 84 20.51 37.98 13.40
C TRP A 84 19.26 37.11 13.20
N LEU A 85 19.04 36.05 13.98
CA LEU A 85 17.76 35.32 13.93
C LEU A 85 16.67 36.20 14.57
N PRO A 86 15.66 36.67 13.81
CA PRO A 86 14.72 37.67 14.28
C PRO A 86 13.94 37.19 15.50
N ARG A 87 13.56 38.14 16.36
CA ARG A 87 12.68 38.06 17.54
C ARG A 87 11.25 37.55 17.25
N ALA A 88 11.06 36.73 16.22
CA ALA A 88 9.80 36.09 15.88
C ALA A 88 9.45 34.90 16.79
N ARG A 89 10.35 34.50 17.69
CA ARG A 89 10.13 33.40 18.65
C ARG A 89 9.35 33.79 19.90
N GLU A 90 9.21 35.09 20.20
CA GLU A 90 8.68 35.53 21.50
C GLU A 90 7.16 35.38 21.63
N ASN A 91 6.41 35.35 20.52
CA ASN A 91 4.94 35.31 20.56
C ASN A 91 4.31 33.95 20.16
N ILE A 92 5.11 32.92 19.88
CA ILE A 92 4.61 31.55 19.70
C ILE A 92 5.50 30.58 20.50
N ARG A 93 5.53 30.77 21.82
CA ARG A 93 5.86 29.68 22.75
C ARG A 93 4.59 28.85 22.96
N LEU A 94 4.25 28.04 21.96
CA LEU A 94 3.46 26.85 22.23
C LEU A 94 4.48 25.82 22.70
N ASP A 95 4.42 25.42 23.97
CA ASP A 95 5.20 24.30 24.49
C ASP A 95 4.71 23.03 23.81
N TYR A 96 5.21 22.79 22.59
CA TYR A 96 4.80 21.67 21.76
C TYR A 96 5.33 20.38 22.37
N VAL A 97 4.41 19.59 22.93
CA VAL A 97 4.67 18.23 23.37
C VAL A 97 4.26 17.28 22.25
N PRO A 98 5.17 16.50 21.66
CA PRO A 98 4.82 15.56 20.62
C PRO A 98 3.87 14.48 21.17
N ALA A 99 2.95 14.02 20.32
CA ALA A 99 2.08 12.91 20.68
C ALA A 99 2.90 11.65 20.98
N PRO A 100 2.51 10.84 21.99
CA PRO A 100 3.21 9.61 22.30
C PRO A 100 3.09 8.61 21.14
N GLY A 101 4.17 7.85 20.89
CA GLY A 101 4.16 6.80 19.86
C GLY A 101 3.33 5.57 20.23
N ILE A 102 2.95 5.42 21.51
CA ILE A 102 2.08 4.34 22.01
C ILE A 102 0.68 4.92 22.16
N THR A 103 -0.27 4.33 21.45
CA THR A 103 -1.67 4.76 21.48
C THR A 103 -2.47 4.00 22.53
N ASP A 104 -3.71 4.43 22.79
CA ASP A 104 -4.59 3.67 23.69
C ASP A 104 -5.02 2.32 23.08
N ALA A 105 -5.11 2.24 21.75
CA ALA A 105 -5.34 0.99 21.03
C ALA A 105 -4.20 -0.03 21.21
N ASP A 106 -2.97 0.44 21.41
CA ASP A 106 -1.84 -0.43 21.74
C ASP A 106 -1.96 -0.99 23.16
N LYS A 107 -2.41 -0.17 24.11
CA LYS A 107 -2.59 -0.59 25.51
C LYS A 107 -3.72 -1.61 25.65
N THR A 108 -4.82 -1.43 24.91
CA THR A 108 -5.97 -2.34 24.92
C THR A 108 -5.85 -3.49 23.92
N ASN A 109 -4.81 -3.50 23.08
CA ASN A 109 -4.62 -4.45 21.99
C ASN A 109 -5.82 -4.50 21.03
N ASP A 110 -6.39 -3.33 20.69
CA ASP A 110 -7.55 -3.23 19.80
C ASP A 110 -7.13 -3.50 18.35
N ARG A 111 -7.45 -4.70 17.87
CA ARG A 111 -7.15 -5.16 16.52
C ARG A 111 -8.15 -4.70 15.46
N LYS A 112 -9.22 -3.97 15.83
CA LYS A 112 -10.14 -3.38 14.84
C LYS A 112 -9.68 -1.98 14.41
N SER A 113 -8.91 -1.31 15.25
CA SER A 113 -8.40 0.02 14.96
C SER A 113 -7.15 0.01 14.07
N LEU A 114 -7.04 1.04 13.21
CA LEU A 114 -5.82 1.34 12.46
C LEU A 114 -4.77 2.12 13.27
N GLN A 115 -5.14 2.62 14.45
CA GLN A 115 -4.30 3.46 15.29
C GLN A 115 -3.35 2.65 16.19
N ARG A 116 -3.41 1.32 16.12
CA ARG A 116 -2.50 0.37 16.75
C ARG A 116 -1.20 0.21 15.96
N ALA A 117 -0.11 -0.15 16.64
CA ALA A 117 1.19 -0.54 16.12
C ALA A 117 1.71 0.40 15.03
N LEU A 118 1.80 1.70 15.35
CA LEU A 118 2.13 2.75 14.39
C LEU A 118 3.50 2.52 13.71
N ASP A 119 4.41 1.83 14.37
CA ASP A 119 5.74 1.44 13.91
C ASP A 119 5.75 0.24 12.94
N ASN A 120 4.72 -0.60 12.95
CA ASN A 120 4.66 -1.84 12.19
C ASN A 120 3.64 -1.78 11.06
N ARG A 121 3.86 -2.53 9.98
CA ARG A 121 2.82 -2.69 8.95
C ARG A 121 1.64 -3.47 9.51
N LEU A 122 0.43 -3.01 9.19
CA LEU A 122 -0.81 -3.74 9.48
C LEU A 122 -1.41 -4.28 8.20
N TYR A 123 -2.00 -5.46 8.28
CA TYR A 123 -2.67 -6.15 7.18
C TYR A 123 -4.13 -6.39 7.53
N LEU A 124 -5.04 -6.13 6.59
CA LEU A 124 -6.46 -6.42 6.77
C LEU A 124 -6.76 -7.89 6.52
N LEU A 125 -7.39 -8.53 7.51
CA LEU A 125 -8.01 -9.84 7.40
C LEU A 125 -9.52 -9.75 7.62
N LEU A 126 -10.25 -10.58 6.88
CA LEU A 126 -11.69 -10.71 6.97
C LEU A 126 -12.06 -12.10 7.47
N TYR A 127 -13.11 -12.18 8.29
CA TYR A 127 -13.74 -13.42 8.69
C TYR A 127 -15.04 -13.60 7.93
N GLY A 128 -15.14 -14.70 7.17
CA GLY A 128 -16.32 -14.97 6.36
C GLY A 128 -16.12 -16.14 5.40
N LYS A 129 -17.02 -16.23 4.42
CA LYS A 129 -16.98 -17.28 3.39
C LYS A 129 -15.89 -16.96 2.38
N ALA A 130 -14.79 -17.70 2.46
CA ALA A 130 -13.69 -17.64 1.50
C ALA A 130 -13.94 -18.61 0.35
N TYR A 131 -13.37 -18.31 -0.82
CA TYR A 131 -13.38 -19.25 -1.94
C TYR A 131 -12.40 -20.40 -1.64
N GLY A 132 -12.87 -21.64 -1.74
CA GLY A 132 -12.09 -22.84 -1.40
C GLY A 132 -12.19 -23.30 0.06
N ALA A 133 -13.11 -22.73 0.85
CA ALA A 133 -13.33 -23.20 2.23
C ALA A 133 -14.04 -24.57 2.24
N PRO A 134 -13.56 -25.56 3.02
CA PRO A 134 -13.96 -26.97 2.88
C PRO A 134 -15.41 -27.31 3.28
N ASP A 135 -16.15 -26.42 3.97
CA ASP A 135 -17.49 -26.72 4.50
C ASP A 135 -18.42 -25.49 4.52
N ASP A 136 -18.16 -24.48 3.69
CA ASP A 136 -18.87 -23.20 3.74
C ASP A 136 -18.76 -22.47 5.12
N LYS A 137 -17.87 -22.98 5.97
CA LYS A 137 -17.54 -22.44 7.29
C LYS A 137 -16.75 -21.13 7.13
N PRO A 138 -16.98 -20.15 8.00
CA PRO A 138 -16.24 -18.91 7.95
C PRO A 138 -14.78 -19.13 8.35
N VAL A 139 -13.86 -18.68 7.50
CA VAL A 139 -12.41 -18.78 7.67
C VAL A 139 -11.80 -17.38 7.52
N TRP A 140 -10.68 -17.14 8.19
CA TRP A 140 -9.90 -15.92 7.98
C TRP A 140 -9.28 -15.92 6.58
N HIS A 141 -9.52 -14.86 5.83
CA HIS A 141 -9.02 -14.71 4.47
C HIS A 141 -8.78 -13.24 4.15
N PHE A 142 -8.08 -12.98 3.05
CA PHE A 142 -7.93 -11.65 2.49
C PHE A 142 -9.15 -11.28 1.64
N PRO A 143 -9.46 -9.99 1.44
CA PRO A 143 -10.44 -9.56 0.45
C PRO A 143 -10.16 -10.22 -0.90
N GLU A 144 -11.05 -11.09 -1.37
CA GLU A 144 -10.85 -11.85 -2.60
C GLU A 144 -12.13 -11.94 -3.42
N LYS A 145 -11.94 -12.16 -4.73
CA LYS A 145 -13.03 -12.32 -5.70
C LYS A 145 -12.62 -13.30 -6.78
N VAL A 146 -13.53 -14.18 -7.18
CA VAL A 146 -13.37 -15.05 -8.34
C VAL A 146 -13.39 -14.19 -9.61
N TYR A 147 -12.45 -14.42 -10.51
CA TYR A 147 -12.36 -13.71 -11.77
C TYR A 147 -13.37 -14.29 -12.76
N ASP A 148 -14.33 -13.46 -13.19
CA ASP A 148 -15.38 -13.87 -14.12
C ASP A 148 -15.41 -12.96 -15.35
N ASN A 149 -15.84 -11.70 -15.19
CA ASN A 149 -16.20 -10.81 -16.30
C ASN A 149 -15.45 -9.46 -16.31
N GLU A 150 -14.41 -9.30 -15.49
CA GLU A 150 -13.64 -8.06 -15.45
C GLU A 150 -12.59 -7.97 -16.56
N ASP A 151 -12.29 -6.76 -17.05
CA ASP A 151 -11.31 -6.58 -18.14
C ASP A 151 -9.89 -6.97 -17.74
N THR A 152 -9.53 -6.78 -16.47
CA THR A 152 -8.20 -7.11 -15.95
C THR A 152 -8.28 -7.71 -14.55
N LEU A 153 -7.32 -8.56 -14.20
CA LEU A 153 -7.20 -9.13 -12.85
C LEU A 153 -7.05 -8.05 -11.77
N ARG A 154 -6.41 -6.92 -12.10
CA ARG A 154 -6.33 -5.76 -11.21
C ARG A 154 -7.70 -5.15 -10.94
N LEU A 155 -8.53 -4.96 -11.97
CA LEU A 155 -9.90 -4.45 -11.79
C LEU A 155 -10.76 -5.41 -10.97
N CYS A 156 -10.55 -6.72 -11.12
CA CYS A 156 -11.19 -7.73 -10.28
C CYS A 156 -10.78 -7.58 -8.80
N ALA A 157 -9.49 -7.41 -8.53
CA ALA A 157 -8.97 -7.10 -7.19
C ALA A 157 -9.52 -5.77 -6.62
N GLU A 158 -9.56 -4.71 -7.44
CA GLU A 158 -10.16 -3.41 -7.05
C GLU A 158 -11.64 -3.56 -6.72
N SER A 159 -12.38 -4.35 -7.49
CA SER A 159 -13.79 -4.69 -7.23
C SER A 159 -13.96 -5.46 -5.92
N ALA A 160 -13.08 -6.43 -5.65
CA ALA A 160 -13.06 -7.18 -4.39
C ALA A 160 -12.93 -6.24 -3.18
N LEU A 161 -11.92 -5.37 -3.19
CA LEU A 161 -11.69 -4.41 -2.10
C LEU A 161 -12.83 -3.38 -1.99
N LYS A 162 -13.34 -2.89 -3.13
CA LYS A 162 -14.47 -1.95 -3.16
C LYS A 162 -15.73 -2.57 -2.57
N SER A 163 -15.95 -3.87 -2.76
CA SER A 163 -17.11 -4.58 -2.21
C SER A 163 -17.10 -4.65 -0.68
N VAL A 164 -15.91 -4.68 -0.08
CA VAL A 164 -15.66 -4.75 1.36
C VAL A 164 -15.69 -3.36 1.98
N LEU A 165 -15.03 -2.37 1.37
CA LEU A 165 -14.92 -1.01 1.92
C LEU A 165 -16.08 -0.08 1.54
N GLY A 166 -16.92 -0.47 0.57
CA GLY A 166 -17.96 0.40 -0.02
C GLY A 166 -17.42 1.48 -0.96
N GLY A 167 -16.11 1.69 -1.03
CA GLY A 167 -15.44 2.67 -1.89
C GLY A 167 -13.92 2.52 -1.91
N LEU A 168 -13.23 3.26 -2.80
CA LEU A 168 -11.78 3.17 -3.00
C LEU A 168 -11.03 4.50 -2.74
N ASN A 169 -11.72 5.52 -2.21
CA ASN A 169 -11.22 6.91 -2.15
C ASN A 169 -9.88 7.06 -1.40
N ASN A 170 -9.64 6.19 -0.42
CA ASN A 170 -8.46 6.22 0.45
C ASN A 170 -7.54 5.01 0.23
N THR A 171 -7.56 4.41 -0.96
CA THR A 171 -6.81 3.20 -1.28
C THR A 171 -5.88 3.41 -2.46
N TYR A 172 -4.70 2.79 -2.42
CA TYR A 172 -3.71 2.87 -3.50
C TYR A 172 -3.20 1.48 -3.89
N PHE A 173 -3.49 1.05 -5.12
CA PHE A 173 -3.01 -0.22 -5.66
C PHE A 173 -1.63 -0.09 -6.28
N VAL A 174 -0.71 -0.95 -5.84
CA VAL A 174 0.70 -0.95 -6.26
C VAL A 174 0.87 -1.80 -7.51
N GLY A 175 1.00 -1.15 -8.67
CA GLY A 175 1.27 -1.81 -9.95
C GLY A 175 0.07 -2.52 -10.57
N ASN A 176 0.21 -2.96 -11.82
CA ASN A 176 -0.82 -3.74 -12.54
C ASN A 176 -0.60 -5.25 -12.47
N ALA A 177 0.64 -5.68 -12.21
CA ALA A 177 0.98 -7.09 -12.09
C ALA A 177 0.64 -7.61 -10.67
N PRO A 178 0.24 -8.87 -10.53
CA PRO A 178 0.13 -9.51 -9.23
C PRO A 178 1.52 -9.61 -8.58
N MET A 179 1.56 -9.46 -7.25
CA MET A 179 2.77 -9.57 -6.44
C MET A 179 3.20 -11.03 -6.26
N ALA A 180 2.25 -11.95 -6.14
CA ALA A 180 2.49 -13.37 -5.96
C ALA A 180 1.31 -14.20 -6.47
N HIS A 181 1.53 -15.50 -6.67
CA HIS A 181 0.47 -16.46 -6.96
C HIS A 181 0.62 -17.69 -6.06
N MET A 182 -0.50 -18.35 -5.79
CA MET A 182 -0.58 -19.60 -5.04
C MET A 182 -1.55 -20.52 -5.76
N VAL A 183 -1.12 -21.76 -6.02
CA VAL A 183 -2.00 -22.80 -6.54
C VAL A 183 -2.61 -23.50 -5.33
N VAL A 184 -3.94 -23.54 -5.28
CA VAL A 184 -4.68 -24.27 -4.26
C VAL A 184 -5.26 -25.50 -4.95
N ASP A 185 -4.69 -26.65 -4.60
CA ASP A 185 -5.13 -27.95 -5.13
C ASP A 185 -6.47 -28.35 -4.52
N GLN A 186 -7.19 -29.22 -5.23
CA GLN A 186 -8.45 -29.78 -4.75
C GLN A 186 -8.17 -30.56 -3.46
N LYS A 187 -8.80 -30.19 -2.35
CA LYS A 187 -8.88 -31.08 -1.19
C LYS A 187 -9.93 -32.14 -1.50
N GLU A 188 -9.60 -33.41 -1.25
CA GLU A 188 -10.43 -34.58 -1.60
C GLU A 188 -11.88 -34.50 -1.10
N ASP A 189 -12.13 -33.70 -0.05
CA ASP A 189 -13.45 -33.48 0.57
C ASP A 189 -14.24 -32.28 0.00
N SER A 190 -13.68 -31.51 -0.93
CA SER A 190 -14.27 -30.26 -1.41
C SER A 190 -14.71 -30.34 -2.87
N SER A 191 -15.95 -29.93 -3.17
CA SER A 191 -16.51 -29.85 -4.54
C SER A 191 -15.87 -28.74 -5.40
N ILE A 192 -14.80 -28.11 -4.93
CA ILE A 192 -14.18 -26.93 -5.54
C ILE A 192 -12.98 -27.39 -6.35
N SER A 193 -12.98 -27.07 -7.64
CA SER A 193 -11.86 -27.37 -8.53
C SER A 193 -10.60 -26.61 -8.12
N SER A 194 -9.43 -27.12 -8.51
CA SER A 194 -8.14 -26.50 -8.25
C SER A 194 -8.15 -25.08 -8.81
N PHE A 195 -7.68 -24.11 -8.04
CA PHE A 195 -7.75 -22.71 -8.43
C PHE A 195 -6.43 -21.98 -8.17
N LYS A 196 -6.18 -20.95 -8.97
CA LYS A 196 -4.97 -20.11 -8.88
C LYS A 196 -5.34 -18.79 -8.21
N ARG A 197 -4.79 -18.53 -7.02
CA ARG A 197 -4.98 -17.28 -6.27
C ARG A 197 -3.84 -16.32 -6.57
N PHE A 198 -4.14 -15.15 -7.10
CA PHE A 198 -3.20 -14.07 -7.36
C PHE A 198 -3.34 -12.96 -6.32
N PHE A 199 -2.22 -12.53 -5.75
CA PHE A 199 -2.19 -11.51 -4.71
C PHE A 199 -1.83 -10.15 -5.28
N PHE A 200 -2.69 -9.16 -5.07
CA PHE A 200 -2.46 -7.76 -5.41
C PHE A 200 -2.17 -6.96 -4.15
N LYS A 201 -1.25 -6.01 -4.25
CA LYS A 201 -0.85 -5.18 -3.13
C LYS A 201 -1.60 -3.85 -3.16
N SER A 202 -2.23 -3.48 -2.04
CA SER A 202 -2.95 -2.22 -1.90
C SER A 202 -2.63 -1.56 -0.57
N GLN A 203 -2.62 -0.22 -0.53
CA GLN A 203 -2.17 0.58 0.59
C GLN A 203 -3.26 1.53 1.09
N VAL A 204 -3.34 1.70 2.41
CA VAL A 204 -4.15 2.71 3.08
C VAL A 204 -3.53 4.09 2.86
N VAL A 205 -4.33 5.05 2.39
CA VAL A 205 -3.91 6.45 2.18
C VAL A 205 -4.85 7.38 2.93
N GLY A 206 -4.35 8.08 3.94
CA GLY A 206 -5.06 9.20 4.58
C GLY A 206 -6.33 8.84 5.36
N ALA A 207 -6.67 7.56 5.52
CA ALA A 207 -7.82 7.12 6.31
C ALA A 207 -7.42 6.75 7.74
N THR A 208 -8.17 7.29 8.70
CA THR A 208 -8.06 6.90 10.11
C THR A 208 -8.94 5.69 10.45
N LYS A 209 -10.05 5.51 9.71
CA LYS A 209 -11.05 4.45 9.90
C LYS A 209 -11.62 4.01 8.56
N TYR A 210 -11.96 2.74 8.47
CA TYR A 210 -12.76 2.18 7.38
C TYR A 210 -13.98 1.48 7.96
N ASP A 211 -15.13 1.73 7.35
CA ASP A 211 -16.34 0.98 7.64
C ASP A 211 -16.33 -0.28 6.77
N ILE A 212 -15.81 -1.37 7.33
CA ILE A 212 -15.66 -2.64 6.64
C ILE A 212 -17.03 -3.35 6.66
N GLY A 213 -17.64 -3.48 5.48
CA GLY A 213 -18.92 -4.16 5.28
C GLY A 213 -18.75 -5.57 4.70
N LYS A 214 -19.86 -6.33 4.65
CA LYS A 214 -19.96 -7.68 4.04
C LYS A 214 -19.04 -8.76 4.65
N CYS A 215 -18.54 -8.57 5.86
CA CYS A 215 -17.82 -9.60 6.62
C CYS A 215 -18.50 -9.82 7.99
N GLN A 216 -18.29 -10.99 8.59
CA GLN A 216 -18.76 -11.24 9.96
C GLN A 216 -17.88 -10.50 10.96
N ASP A 217 -16.57 -10.53 10.73
CA ASP A 217 -15.59 -9.80 11.54
C ASP A 217 -14.39 -9.38 10.70
N HIS A 218 -13.62 -8.41 11.18
CA HIS A 218 -12.39 -7.96 10.54
C HIS A 218 -11.33 -7.60 11.57
N VAL A 219 -10.07 -7.77 11.18
CA VAL A 219 -8.92 -7.58 12.06
C VAL A 219 -7.75 -6.98 11.27
N TRP A 220 -7.07 -6.03 11.89
CA TRP A 220 -5.79 -5.50 11.46
C TRP A 220 -4.67 -6.19 12.23
N VAL A 221 -3.85 -6.94 11.51
CA VAL A 221 -2.80 -7.79 12.08
C VAL A 221 -1.41 -7.34 11.69
N THR A 222 -0.46 -7.49 12.59
CA THR A 222 0.97 -7.37 12.25
C THR A 222 1.42 -8.59 11.44
N LYS A 223 2.62 -8.54 10.85
CA LYS A 223 3.17 -9.71 10.14
C LYS A 223 3.29 -10.94 11.05
N ASP A 224 3.77 -10.75 12.27
CA ASP A 224 3.98 -11.85 13.22
C ASP A 224 2.64 -12.54 13.53
N GLU A 225 1.60 -11.76 13.80
CA GLU A 225 0.23 -12.26 14.03
C GLU A 225 -0.38 -12.88 12.77
N LEU A 226 -0.13 -12.31 11.58
CA LEU A 226 -0.61 -12.86 10.31
C LEU A 226 -0.17 -14.32 10.12
N LEU A 227 1.06 -14.64 10.52
CA LEU A 227 1.58 -16.00 10.43
C LEU A 227 0.87 -16.97 11.37
N GLU A 228 0.33 -16.50 12.49
CA GLU A 228 -0.47 -17.32 13.42
C GLU A 228 -1.81 -17.73 12.81
N TYR A 229 -2.45 -16.83 12.05
CA TYR A 229 -3.72 -17.12 11.36
C TYR A 229 -3.57 -18.12 10.21
N PHE A 230 -2.40 -18.17 9.55
CA PHE A 230 -2.15 -19.03 8.39
C PHE A 230 -0.95 -19.96 8.61
N PRO A 231 -1.07 -21.00 9.45
CA PRO A 231 0.04 -21.90 9.76
C PRO A 231 0.55 -22.68 8.55
N GLU A 232 -0.34 -23.12 7.66
CA GLU A 232 0.00 -23.92 6.47
C GLU A 232 0.83 -23.12 5.45
N HIS A 233 0.62 -21.81 5.37
CA HIS A 233 1.20 -20.94 4.34
C HIS A 233 2.28 -19.99 4.89
N LYS A 234 2.79 -20.20 6.10
CA LYS A 234 3.81 -19.35 6.75
C LYS A 234 5.02 -19.08 5.86
N ALA A 235 5.57 -20.12 5.23
CA ALA A 235 6.76 -20.00 4.38
C ALA A 235 6.51 -19.12 3.15
N PHE A 236 5.31 -19.20 2.58
CA PHE A 236 4.91 -18.39 1.43
C PHE A 236 4.76 -16.93 1.83
N PHE A 237 3.98 -16.65 2.89
CA PHE A 237 3.75 -15.28 3.35
C PHE A 237 5.03 -14.59 3.84
N ASN A 238 5.98 -15.35 4.40
CA ASN A 238 7.29 -14.81 4.77
C ASN A 238 8.12 -14.31 3.59
N LYS A 239 8.03 -14.97 2.43
CA LYS A 239 8.69 -14.51 1.19
C LYS A 239 7.97 -13.31 0.59
N MET A 240 6.64 -13.33 0.64
CA MET A 240 5.79 -12.29 0.06
C MET A 240 5.84 -10.97 0.84
N ILE A 241 5.91 -11.03 2.17
CA ILE A 241 5.78 -9.87 3.05
C ILE A 241 7.11 -9.53 3.70
N ILE A 242 7.66 -8.37 3.33
CA ILE A 242 8.89 -7.84 3.90
C ILE A 242 8.56 -7.13 5.22
N HIS A 243 9.22 -7.58 6.29
CA HIS A 243 9.26 -6.88 7.57
C HIS A 243 10.57 -6.10 7.64
N ILE A 244 10.48 -4.79 7.82
CA ILE A 244 11.65 -3.95 8.01
C ILE A 244 11.74 -3.68 9.51
N ARG A 245 12.66 -4.36 10.19
CA ARG A 245 13.09 -4.07 11.56
C ARG A 245 14.58 -3.76 11.55
#